data_AF-A0A2M7EJE0-F1
#
_entry.id   AF-A0A2M7EJE0-F1
#
_cell.length_a   1.000
_cell.length_b   1.000
_cell.length_c   1.000
_cell.angle_alpha   90.00
_cell.angle_beta   90.00
_cell.angle_gamma   90.00
#
_symmetry.space_group_name_H-M   'P 1'
#
loop_
_entity.id
_entity.type
_entity.pdbx_description
1 polymer ?
#
loop_
_entity_poly.entity_id
_entity_poly.type
_entity_poly.pdbx_seq_one_letter_code
_entity_poly.pdbx_strand_id
1 'polypeptide(L)'
;MKRNTLALLGVLTVLLVASVGVHAEEATVGVTGNAEFKVSAKELRNTIKEERKALFEEGKEARETLREKNKTARENLREENKSEREQFRIDAKASLEGKTPEEKAALMVTIKADRKALSDKNQAERQEFRKAQWDKRKSVTVNIRANVEAFRESVRVRWEALLTSFGRK
;
A
#
# COMPACT_ATOMS: atom_id res chain seq x y z
N MET A 1 -20.28 2.20 -8.85
CA MET A 1 -19.57 2.27 -7.56
C MET A 1 -18.11 2.67 -7.79
N LYS A 2 -17.79 3.97 -7.76
CA LYS A 2 -16.43 4.51 -7.99
C LYS A 2 -16.15 5.66 -7.02
N ARG A 3 -16.15 5.39 -5.72
CA ARG A 3 -15.72 6.32 -4.67
C ARG A 3 -15.22 5.41 -3.53
N ASN A 4 -13.92 5.40 -3.23
CA ASN A 4 -13.32 4.99 -1.94
C ASN A 4 -11.80 4.72 -1.97
N THR A 5 -11.16 4.62 -3.13
CA THR A 5 -9.69 4.39 -3.19
C THR A 5 -8.85 5.63 -2.83
N LEU A 6 -9.41 6.84 -2.92
CA LEU A 6 -8.75 8.08 -2.49
C LEU A 6 -8.94 8.38 -1.00
N ALA A 7 -9.96 7.81 -0.36
CA ALA A 7 -10.24 8.06 1.06
C ALA A 7 -9.21 7.38 1.98
N LEU A 8 -8.74 6.18 1.65
CA LEU A 8 -7.72 5.50 2.47
C LEU A 8 -6.32 6.12 2.35
N LEU A 9 -6.00 6.73 1.21
CA LEU A 9 -4.76 7.48 1.03
C LEU A 9 -4.81 8.85 1.73
N GLY A 10 -5.96 9.52 1.71
CA GLY A 10 -6.16 10.81 2.38
C GLY A 10 -6.24 10.72 3.91
N VAL A 11 -6.78 9.62 4.47
CA VAL A 11 -6.88 9.46 5.93
C VAL A 11 -5.51 9.19 6.58
N LEU A 12 -4.55 8.61 5.86
CA LEU A 12 -3.21 8.35 6.41
C LEU A 12 -2.28 9.57 6.40
N THR A 13 -2.48 10.53 5.49
CA THR A 13 -1.77 11.82 5.52
C THR A 13 -2.20 12.65 6.74
N VAL A 14 -3.45 12.53 7.17
CA VAL A 14 -3.96 13.21 8.38
C VAL A 14 -3.38 12.61 9.66
N LEU A 15 -3.15 11.29 9.71
CA LEU A 15 -2.55 10.63 10.88
C LEU A 15 -1.04 10.91 11.07
N LEU A 16 -0.34 11.36 10.02
CA LEU A 16 1.09 11.68 10.10
C LEU A 16 1.36 13.15 10.49
N VAL A 17 0.33 14.00 10.41
CA VAL A 17 0.39 15.44 10.72
C VAL A 17 -0.18 15.76 12.11
N ALA A 18 -1.10 14.95 12.66
CA ALA A 18 -1.86 15.35 13.85
C ALA A 18 -1.27 14.96 15.23
N SER A 19 -0.26 14.09 15.34
CA SER A 19 0.12 13.53 16.66
C SER A 19 1.46 13.98 17.24
N VAL A 20 2.12 14.99 16.66
CA VAL A 20 3.25 15.68 17.32
C VAL A 20 3.06 17.19 17.24
N GLY A 21 1.82 17.63 17.47
CA GLY A 21 1.60 18.93 18.09
C GLY A 21 1.97 18.78 19.56
N VAL A 22 3.27 18.69 19.86
CA VAL A 22 3.75 19.07 21.20
C VAL A 22 3.50 20.57 21.28
N HIS A 23 2.26 20.91 21.64
CA HIS A 23 1.97 22.18 22.27
C HIS A 23 2.79 22.17 23.54
N ALA A 24 4.03 22.63 23.43
CA ALA A 24 4.75 23.22 24.54
C ALA A 24 4.00 24.51 24.88
N GLU A 25 2.79 24.36 25.41
CA GLU A 25 2.20 25.40 26.22
C GLU A 25 3.15 25.60 27.39
N GLU A 26 3.47 26.85 27.61
CA GLU A 26 4.41 27.36 28.59
C GLU A 26 3.96 26.96 29.99
N ALA A 27 4.31 25.75 30.41
CA ALA A 27 4.35 25.38 31.80
C ALA A 27 5.52 26.16 32.42
N THR A 28 5.21 27.38 32.84
CA THR A 28 6.02 28.23 33.71
C THR A 28 6.16 27.56 35.09
N VAL A 29 6.93 26.48 35.15
CA VAL A 29 7.37 25.87 36.41
C VAL A 29 8.86 26.12 36.56
N GLY A 30 9.20 27.07 37.44
CA GLY A 30 10.49 27.18 38.12
C GLY A 30 11.72 27.23 37.22
N VAL A 31 12.02 28.41 36.67
CA VAL A 31 13.29 28.68 36.00
C VAL A 31 14.40 28.79 37.04
N THR A 32 15.21 27.73 37.20
CA THR A 32 16.68 27.75 37.20
C THR A 32 17.22 26.31 37.26
N GLY A 33 18.29 25.99 36.52
CA GLY A 33 19.13 24.82 36.79
C GLY A 33 18.92 23.56 35.95
N ASN A 34 19.27 23.59 34.66
CA ASN A 34 20.46 22.90 34.18
C ASN A 34 20.60 23.16 32.66
N ALA A 35 21.57 23.97 32.26
CA ALA A 35 21.84 24.26 30.84
C ALA A 35 22.07 22.96 30.05
N GLU A 36 22.65 21.96 30.71
CA GLU A 36 22.88 20.62 30.19
C GLU A 36 21.57 19.93 29.79
N PHE A 37 20.49 20.02 30.59
CA PHE A 37 19.18 19.46 30.22
C PHE A 37 18.64 20.10 28.94
N LYS A 38 18.76 21.42 28.79
CA LYS A 38 18.29 22.13 27.58
C LYS A 38 19.08 21.70 26.35
N VAL A 39 20.39 21.49 26.49
CA VAL A 39 21.26 21.00 25.41
C VAL A 39 20.88 19.56 25.05
N SER A 40 20.81 18.65 26.02
CA SER A 40 20.44 17.24 25.78
C SER A 40 19.03 17.08 25.22
N ALA A 41 18.06 17.89 25.67
CA ALA A 41 16.71 17.90 25.10
C ALA A 41 16.70 18.39 23.64
N LYS A 42 17.55 19.37 23.29
CA LYS A 42 17.70 19.87 21.92
C LYS A 42 18.36 18.83 21.02
N GLU A 43 19.39 18.14 21.51
CA GLU A 43 20.04 17.03 20.81
C GLU A 43 19.06 15.89 20.55
N LEU A 44 18.32 15.46 21.59
CA LEU A 44 17.29 14.43 21.45
C LEU A 44 16.22 14.82 20.41
N ARG A 45 15.74 16.07 20.41
CA ARG A 45 14.79 16.55 19.39
C ARG A 45 15.37 16.49 17.98
N ASN A 46 16.65 16.84 17.81
CA ASN A 46 17.30 16.78 16.51
C ASN A 46 17.43 15.34 16.01
N THR A 47 17.84 14.41 16.87
CA THR A 47 17.90 12.98 16.55
C THR A 47 16.54 12.44 16.14
N ILE A 48 15.50 12.73 16.92
CA ILE A 48 14.11 12.35 16.63
C ILE A 48 13.66 12.92 15.27
N LYS A 49 14.04 14.16 14.95
CA LYS A 49 13.68 14.80 13.68
C LYS A 49 14.29 14.07 12.49
N GLU A 50 15.56 13.67 12.57
CA GLU A 50 16.23 12.94 11.49
C GLU A 50 15.70 11.50 11.36
N GLU A 51 15.49 10.79 12.47
CA GLU A 51 14.87 9.46 12.46
C GLU A 51 13.44 9.48 11.88
N ARG A 52 12.64 10.52 12.22
CA ARG A 52 11.31 10.69 11.63
C ARG A 52 11.35 10.88 10.13
N LYS A 53 12.34 11.63 9.60
CA LYS A 53 12.52 11.78 8.15
C LYS A 53 12.89 10.46 7.51
N ALA A 54 13.80 9.71 8.10
CA ALA A 54 14.20 8.39 7.59
C ALA A 54 13.00 7.43 7.52
N LEU A 55 12.18 7.35 8.58
CA LEU A 55 10.95 6.55 8.59
C LEU A 55 9.94 6.98 7.53
N PHE A 56 9.84 8.29 7.26
CA PHE A 56 8.95 8.79 6.23
C PHE A 56 9.40 8.38 4.82
N GLU A 57 10.70 8.50 4.52
CA GLU A 57 11.25 8.07 3.23
C GLU A 57 11.15 6.55 3.05
N GLU A 58 11.45 5.75 4.08
CA GLU A 58 11.26 4.30 4.03
C GLU A 58 9.81 3.93 3.70
N GLY A 59 8.84 4.58 4.36
CA GLY A 59 7.42 4.36 4.11
C GLY A 59 6.98 4.77 2.70
N LYS A 60 7.65 5.77 2.11
CA LYS A 60 7.40 6.23 0.73
C LYS A 60 7.99 5.25 -0.29
N GLU A 61 9.24 4.83 -0.11
CA GLU A 61 9.92 3.84 -0.96
C GLU A 61 9.18 2.49 -0.97
N ALA A 62 8.71 2.02 0.20
CA ALA A 62 7.94 0.79 0.30
C ALA A 62 6.63 0.86 -0.52
N ARG A 63 5.97 2.01 -0.54
CA ARG A 63 4.74 2.24 -1.34
C ARG A 63 5.03 2.32 -2.82
N GLU A 64 6.13 2.97 -3.20
CA GLU A 64 6.55 3.12 -4.60
C GLU A 64 6.94 1.76 -5.19
N THR A 65 7.77 1.00 -4.47
CA THR A 65 8.12 -0.39 -4.80
C THR A 65 6.89 -1.25 -5.01
N LEU A 66 5.91 -1.17 -4.09
CA LEU A 66 4.67 -1.93 -4.23
C LEU A 66 3.85 -1.46 -5.44
N ARG A 67 3.84 -0.15 -5.73
CA ARG A 67 3.11 0.41 -6.88
C ARG A 67 3.67 -0.08 -8.20
N GLU A 68 4.99 -0.10 -8.36
CA GLU A 68 5.66 -0.58 -9.56
C GLU A 68 5.43 -2.07 -9.78
N LYS A 69 5.67 -2.90 -8.75
CA LYS A 69 5.39 -4.34 -8.81
C LYS A 69 3.94 -4.63 -9.20
N ASN A 70 2.99 -3.83 -8.69
CA ASN A 70 1.58 -3.95 -9.04
C ASN A 70 1.26 -3.56 -10.48
N LYS A 71 1.97 -2.57 -11.02
CA LYS A 71 1.80 -2.14 -12.41
C LYS A 71 2.23 -3.27 -13.35
N THR A 72 3.45 -3.77 -13.17
CA THR A 72 4.00 -4.86 -13.98
C THR A 72 3.14 -6.11 -13.89
N ALA A 73 2.77 -6.55 -12.68
CA ALA A 73 1.95 -7.76 -12.53
C ALA A 73 0.56 -7.61 -13.19
N ARG A 74 0.00 -6.40 -13.24
CA ARG A 74 -1.27 -6.13 -13.92
C ARG A 74 -1.12 -6.12 -15.44
N GLU A 75 0.00 -5.64 -15.96
CA GLU A 75 0.32 -5.66 -17.38
C GLU A 75 0.49 -7.11 -17.86
N ASN A 76 1.28 -7.92 -17.15
CA ASN A 76 1.45 -9.34 -17.43
C ASN A 76 0.11 -10.09 -17.47
N LEU A 77 -0.72 -9.93 -16.43
CA LEU A 77 -2.05 -10.57 -16.39
C LEU A 77 -2.93 -10.12 -17.57
N ARG A 78 -2.83 -8.86 -18.00
CA ARG A 78 -3.61 -8.36 -19.14
C ARG A 78 -3.13 -8.94 -20.45
N GLU A 79 -1.82 -9.07 -20.64
CA GLU A 79 -1.23 -9.64 -21.85
C GLU A 79 -1.54 -11.12 -21.98
N GLU A 80 -1.39 -11.90 -20.90
CA GLU A 80 -1.76 -13.31 -20.84
C GLU A 80 -3.24 -13.50 -21.22
N ASN A 81 -4.14 -12.76 -20.56
CA ASN A 81 -5.57 -12.78 -20.85
C ASN A 81 -5.91 -12.34 -22.29
N LYS A 82 -5.11 -11.45 -22.89
CA LYS A 82 -5.30 -11.01 -24.27
C LYS A 82 -4.86 -12.09 -25.24
N SER A 83 -3.71 -12.71 -24.96
CA SER A 83 -3.14 -13.80 -25.76
C SER A 83 -4.09 -15.00 -25.80
N GLU A 84 -4.60 -15.45 -24.64
CA GLU A 84 -5.56 -16.56 -24.58
C GLU A 84 -6.82 -16.31 -25.42
N ARG A 85 -7.35 -15.07 -25.38
CA ARG A 85 -8.53 -14.69 -26.16
C ARG A 85 -8.26 -14.66 -27.66
N GLU A 86 -7.06 -14.24 -28.05
CA GLU A 86 -6.67 -14.21 -29.46
C GLU A 86 -6.44 -15.63 -29.98
N GLN A 87 -5.77 -16.47 -29.20
CA GLN A 87 -5.59 -17.88 -29.53
C GLN A 87 -6.95 -18.57 -29.69
N PHE A 88 -7.87 -18.37 -28.75
CA PHE A 88 -9.24 -18.87 -28.86
C PHE A 88 -9.93 -18.41 -30.15
N ARG A 89 -9.72 -17.16 -30.57
CA ARG A 89 -10.31 -16.61 -31.80
C ARG A 89 -9.74 -17.29 -33.04
N ILE A 90 -8.43 -17.58 -33.05
CA ILE A 90 -7.75 -18.31 -34.13
C ILE A 90 -8.30 -19.74 -34.22
N ASP A 91 -8.34 -20.45 -33.09
CA ASP A 91 -8.80 -21.85 -33.02
C ASP A 91 -10.28 -21.97 -33.41
N ALA A 92 -11.11 -21.04 -32.94
CA ALA A 92 -12.52 -20.97 -33.32
C ALA A 92 -12.70 -20.73 -34.82
N LYS A 93 -11.87 -19.87 -35.43
CA LYS A 93 -11.91 -19.62 -36.87
C LYS A 93 -11.50 -20.85 -37.66
N ALA A 94 -10.40 -21.50 -37.27
CA ALA A 94 -9.91 -22.72 -37.90
C ALA A 94 -10.95 -23.86 -37.81
N SER A 95 -11.62 -24.00 -36.66
CA SER A 95 -12.67 -25.02 -36.46
C SER A 95 -13.89 -24.85 -37.38
N LEU A 96 -14.11 -23.64 -37.92
CA LEU A 96 -15.21 -23.33 -38.84
C LEU A 96 -14.78 -23.38 -40.32
N GLU A 97 -13.49 -23.53 -40.61
CA GLU A 97 -12.97 -23.54 -41.98
C GLU A 97 -13.35 -24.82 -42.71
N GLY A 98 -13.74 -24.71 -43.99
CA GLY A 98 -14.19 -25.85 -44.80
C GLY A 98 -15.54 -26.48 -44.41
N LYS A 99 -16.21 -25.97 -43.37
CA LYS A 99 -17.49 -26.49 -42.87
C LYS A 99 -18.72 -25.96 -43.61
N THR A 100 -19.77 -26.78 -43.70
CA THR A 100 -21.08 -26.38 -44.25
C THR A 100 -21.77 -25.37 -43.32
N PRO A 101 -22.78 -24.60 -43.80
CA PRO A 101 -23.54 -23.68 -42.94
C PRO A 101 -24.20 -24.35 -41.73
N GLU A 102 -24.68 -25.59 -41.88
CA GLU A 102 -25.33 -26.37 -40.83
C GLU A 102 -24.33 -26.82 -39.75
N GLU A 103 -23.16 -27.34 -40.17
CA GLU A 103 -22.08 -27.69 -39.25
C GLU A 103 -21.55 -26.45 -38.50
N LYS A 104 -21.42 -25.31 -39.20
CA LYS A 104 -21.01 -24.03 -38.59
C LYS A 104 -22.01 -23.56 -37.56
N ALA A 105 -23.31 -23.70 -37.82
CA ALA A 105 -24.36 -23.31 -36.87
C ALA A 105 -24.29 -24.16 -35.59
N ALA A 106 -24.09 -25.47 -35.72
CA ALA A 106 -23.91 -26.37 -34.58
C ALA A 106 -22.64 -26.03 -33.77
N LEU A 107 -21.49 -25.83 -34.44
CA LEU A 107 -20.22 -25.47 -33.79
C LEU A 107 -20.25 -24.05 -33.18
N MET A 108 -21.04 -23.14 -33.73
CA MET A 108 -21.15 -21.80 -33.16
C MET A 108 -21.77 -21.79 -31.76
N VAL A 109 -22.61 -22.77 -31.43
CA VAL A 109 -23.19 -22.90 -30.08
C VAL A 109 -22.09 -23.23 -29.07
N THR A 110 -21.24 -24.21 -29.39
CA THR A 110 -20.12 -24.61 -28.51
C THR A 110 -19.07 -23.51 -28.40
N ILE A 111 -18.63 -22.93 -29.51
CA ILE A 111 -17.66 -21.82 -29.52
C ILE A 111 -18.17 -20.62 -28.70
N LYS A 112 -19.47 -20.30 -28.76
CA LYS A 112 -20.03 -19.22 -27.92
C LYS A 112 -19.99 -19.57 -26.44
N ALA A 113 -20.28 -20.82 -26.08
CA ALA A 113 -20.20 -21.29 -24.70
C ALA A 113 -18.75 -21.25 -24.19
N ASP A 114 -17.79 -21.75 -24.97
CA ASP A 114 -16.38 -21.76 -24.60
C ASP A 114 -15.81 -20.34 -24.47
N ARG A 115 -16.18 -19.45 -25.40
CA ARG A 115 -15.83 -18.02 -25.31
C ARG A 115 -16.35 -17.40 -24.01
N LYS A 116 -17.58 -17.75 -23.61
CA LYS A 116 -18.16 -17.27 -22.36
C LYS A 116 -17.40 -17.82 -21.16
N ALA A 117 -17.13 -19.13 -21.14
CA ALA A 117 -16.35 -19.77 -20.08
C ALA A 117 -14.95 -19.13 -19.95
N LEU A 118 -14.26 -18.89 -21.06
CA LEU A 118 -12.98 -18.17 -21.09
C LEU A 118 -13.12 -16.75 -20.54
N SER A 119 -14.15 -16.01 -20.94
CA SER A 119 -14.37 -14.66 -20.41
C SER A 119 -14.61 -14.67 -18.90
N ASP A 120 -15.36 -15.65 -18.39
CA ASP A 120 -15.69 -15.80 -16.97
C ASP A 120 -14.44 -16.20 -16.16
N LYS A 121 -13.61 -17.12 -16.66
CA LYS A 121 -12.29 -17.48 -16.11
C LYS A 121 -11.39 -16.23 -15.99
N ASN A 122 -11.21 -15.52 -17.10
CA ASN A 122 -10.39 -14.30 -17.16
C ASN A 122 -10.90 -13.20 -16.21
N GLN A 123 -12.21 -13.16 -15.97
CA GLN A 123 -12.80 -12.25 -14.99
C GLN A 123 -12.51 -12.67 -13.55
N ALA A 124 -12.60 -13.96 -13.24
CA ALA A 124 -12.28 -14.53 -11.94
C ALA A 124 -10.81 -14.28 -11.56
N GLU A 125 -9.87 -14.58 -12.46
CA GLU A 125 -8.44 -14.30 -12.27
C GLU A 125 -8.18 -12.82 -11.97
N ARG A 126 -8.85 -11.92 -12.69
CA ARG A 126 -8.74 -10.47 -12.43
C ARG A 126 -9.30 -10.08 -11.07
N GLN A 127 -10.32 -10.77 -10.56
CA GLN A 127 -10.87 -10.52 -9.22
C GLN A 127 -9.89 -10.99 -8.14
N GLU A 128 -9.37 -12.21 -8.27
CA GLU A 128 -8.39 -12.77 -7.35
C GLU A 128 -7.11 -11.94 -7.31
N PHE A 129 -6.61 -11.53 -8.48
CA PHE A 129 -5.48 -10.61 -8.58
C PHE A 129 -5.76 -9.31 -7.82
N ARG A 130 -6.92 -8.68 -8.03
CA ARG A 130 -7.27 -7.43 -7.32
C ARG A 130 -7.31 -7.63 -5.81
N LYS A 131 -7.85 -8.75 -5.34
CA LYS A 131 -7.91 -9.10 -3.92
C LYS A 131 -6.51 -9.27 -3.34
N ALA A 132 -5.67 -10.08 -3.97
CA ALA A 132 -4.28 -10.28 -3.58
C ALA A 132 -3.48 -8.96 -3.54
N GLN A 133 -3.70 -8.06 -4.52
CA GLN A 133 -3.05 -6.75 -4.51
C GLN A 133 -3.57 -5.81 -3.43
N TRP A 134 -4.85 -5.92 -3.07
CA TRP A 134 -5.40 -5.18 -1.95
C TRP A 134 -4.82 -5.67 -0.62
N ASP A 135 -4.71 -6.98 -0.43
CA ASP A 135 -4.12 -7.58 0.77
C ASP A 135 -2.65 -7.16 0.95
N LYS A 136 -1.86 -7.15 -0.14
CA LYS A 136 -0.47 -6.63 -0.12
C LYS A 136 -0.38 -5.15 0.25
N ARG A 137 -1.31 -4.31 -0.22
CA ARG A 137 -1.37 -2.89 0.17
C ARG A 137 -1.72 -2.73 1.65
N LYS A 138 -2.65 -3.55 2.13
CA LYS A 138 -3.05 -3.57 3.53
C LYS A 138 -1.87 -3.96 4.42
N SER A 139 -1.13 -5.01 4.07
CA SER A 139 0.04 -5.44 4.85
C SER A 139 1.13 -4.37 4.92
N VAL A 140 1.47 -3.72 3.80
CA VAL A 140 2.42 -2.59 3.81
C VAL A 140 1.94 -1.45 4.71
N THR A 141 0.63 -1.15 4.68
CA THR A 141 0.05 -0.11 5.55
C THR A 141 0.15 -0.48 7.03
N VAL A 142 -0.11 -1.75 7.38
CA VAL A 142 0.02 -2.26 8.75
C VAL A 142 1.48 -2.20 9.21
N ASN A 143 2.44 -2.59 8.38
CA ASN A 143 3.85 -2.52 8.71
C ASN A 143 4.33 -1.08 8.94
N ILE A 144 3.94 -0.15 8.06
CA ILE A 144 4.26 1.28 8.24
C ILE A 144 3.68 1.78 9.56
N ARG A 145 2.44 1.40 9.91
CA ARG A 145 1.83 1.78 11.18
C ARG A 145 2.62 1.23 12.37
N ALA A 146 2.97 -0.06 12.34
CA ALA A 146 3.75 -0.69 13.40
C ALA A 146 5.11 0.00 13.58
N ASN A 147 5.80 0.35 12.50
CA ASN A 147 7.07 1.09 12.55
C ASN A 147 6.88 2.48 13.18
N VAL A 148 5.80 3.19 12.85
CA VAL A 148 5.47 4.49 13.46
C VAL A 148 5.16 4.35 14.95
N GLU A 149 4.44 3.31 15.35
CA GLU A 149 4.14 3.03 16.77
C GLU A 149 5.41 2.70 17.55
N ALA A 150 6.28 1.85 17.01
CA ALA A 150 7.58 1.53 17.61
C ALA A 150 8.48 2.78 17.75
N PHE A 151 8.47 3.66 16.75
CA PHE A 151 9.17 4.94 16.83
C PHE A 151 8.59 5.86 17.91
N ARG A 152 7.26 5.99 18.00
CA ARG A 152 6.63 6.81 19.05
C ARG A 152 7.00 6.30 20.43
N GLU A 153 7.04 4.98 20.61
CA GLU A 153 7.42 4.36 21.85
C GLU A 153 8.90 4.58 22.18
N SER A 154 9.80 4.49 21.18
CA SER A 154 11.23 4.81 21.37
C SER A 154 11.46 6.27 21.75
N VAL A 155 10.66 7.20 21.21
CA VAL A 155 10.68 8.61 21.60
C VAL A 155 10.25 8.77 23.05
N ARG A 156 9.14 8.13 23.45
CA ARG A 156 8.63 8.17 24.83
C ARG A 156 9.67 7.70 25.83
N VAL A 157 10.25 6.51 25.60
CA VAL A 157 11.26 5.92 26.49
C VAL A 157 12.50 6.80 26.59
N ARG A 158 13.01 7.34 25.47
CA ARG A 158 14.18 8.25 25.49
C ARG A 158 13.89 9.56 26.22
N TRP A 159 12.66 10.08 26.10
CA TRP A 159 12.24 11.27 26.82
C TRP A 159 12.14 11.03 28.33
N GLU A 160 11.53 9.91 28.74
CA GLU A 160 11.45 9.52 30.16
C GLU A 160 12.82 9.27 30.78
N ALA A 161 13.74 8.64 30.03
CA ALA A 161 15.12 8.44 30.46
C ALA A 161 15.84 9.79 30.68
N LEU A 162 15.62 10.76 29.77
CA LEU A 162 16.18 12.10 29.89
C LEU A 162 15.58 12.86 31.08
N LEU A 163 14.29 12.73 31.36
CA LEU A 163 13.69 13.36 32.54
C LEU A 163 14.28 12.76 33.83
N THR A 164 14.38 11.43 33.88
CA THR A 164 14.93 10.68 35.02
C THR A 164 16.38 11.05 35.30
N SER A 165 17.23 11.17 34.27
CA SER A 165 18.65 11.51 34.45
C SER A 165 18.89 12.91 35.03
N PHE A 166 17.91 13.81 34.91
CA PHE A 166 17.95 15.16 35.47
C PHE A 166 17.03 15.33 36.68
N GLY A 167 16.58 14.23 37.30
CA GLY A 167 15.78 14.24 38.52
C GLY A 167 14.37 14.82 38.36
N ARG A 168 13.89 14.97 37.12
CA ARG A 168 12.52 15.42 36.81
C ARG A 168 11.65 14.19 36.63
N LYS A 169 10.60 14.04 37.44
CA LYS A 169 9.54 13.04 37.22
C LYS A 169 8.29 13.74 36.75
#